data_AF-A0A0Q6THD5-F1
#
_entry.id   AF-A0A0Q6THD5-F1
#
_cell.length_a   1.000
_cell.length_b   1.000
_cell.length_c   1.000
_cell.angle_alpha   90.00
_cell.angle_beta   90.00
_cell.angle_gamma   90.00
#
_symmetry.space_group_name_H-M   'P 1'
#
loop_
_entity.id
_entity.type
_entity.pdbx_description
1 polymer ?
#
loop_
_entity_poly.entity_id
_entity_poly.type
_entity_poly.pdbx_seq_one_letter_code
_entity_poly.pdbx_strand_id
1 'polypeptide(L)'
;MFPWFWLWAPQLRLPFSGDVAQDIEPRLDWFFAGIKPQAGNARIEARAFDVASYGDQLGVITQLLIEMAERQPAEAQAASAPLQELRRIHGEIEAIKAQECDRELAELQARIRLLESRRQPGG
;
A
#
# COMPACT_ATOMS: atom_id res chain seq x y z
N MET A 1 7.13 12.03 -23.04
CA MET A 1 7.78 11.91 -21.72
C MET A 1 7.16 12.96 -20.80
N PHE A 2 6.55 12.54 -19.70
CA PHE A 2 5.87 13.45 -18.77
C PHE A 2 6.89 14.05 -17.79
N PRO A 3 7.24 15.35 -17.89
CA PRO A 3 8.35 15.97 -17.15
C PRO A 3 8.15 15.99 -15.62
N TRP A 4 6.93 15.73 -15.14
CA TRP A 4 6.58 15.77 -13.73
C TRP A 4 7.04 14.54 -12.92
N PHE A 5 7.29 13.40 -13.58
CA PHE A 5 7.72 12.17 -12.88
C PHE A 5 9.11 12.30 -12.22
N TRP A 6 9.99 13.14 -12.75
CA TRP A 6 11.35 13.33 -12.21
C TRP A 6 11.38 14.13 -10.91
N LEU A 7 10.33 14.90 -10.62
CA LEU A 7 10.22 15.66 -9.37
C LEU A 7 9.92 14.77 -8.16
N TRP A 8 9.21 13.66 -8.39
CA TRP A 8 8.63 12.82 -7.34
C TRP A 8 9.43 11.54 -7.05
N ALA A 9 10.31 11.11 -7.97
CA ALA A 9 11.19 9.95 -7.78
C ALA A 9 12.50 10.09 -8.58
N PRO A 10 13.45 10.94 -8.14
CA PRO A 10 14.72 11.11 -8.85
C PRO A 10 15.59 9.86 -8.69
N GLN A 11 15.79 9.10 -9.78
CA GLN A 11 16.78 8.02 -9.80
C GLN A 11 18.18 8.60 -9.98
N LEU A 12 18.91 8.75 -8.88
CA LEU A 12 20.29 9.24 -8.90
C LEU A 12 21.25 8.11 -9.30
N ARG A 13 21.76 8.15 -10.53
CA ARG A 13 22.80 7.24 -11.02
C ARG A 13 24.14 7.95 -10.97
N LEU A 14 24.96 7.67 -9.95
CA LEU A 14 26.31 8.20 -9.86
C LEU A 14 27.25 7.37 -10.76
N PRO A 15 28.24 7.98 -11.44
CA PRO A 15 29.23 7.21 -12.19
C PRO A 15 29.91 6.21 -11.24
N PHE A 16 30.01 4.95 -11.67
CA PHE A 16 30.50 3.79 -10.90
C PHE A 16 29.56 3.17 -9.84
N SER A 17 28.30 3.62 -9.67
CA SER A 17 27.43 3.07 -8.60
C SER A 17 26.75 1.73 -8.91
N GLY A 18 26.75 1.22 -10.14
CA GLY A 18 25.92 0.08 -10.55
C GLY A 18 24.41 0.36 -10.43
N ASP A 19 23.57 -0.59 -10.88
CA ASP A 19 22.11 -0.52 -10.69
C ASP A 19 21.76 -0.88 -9.24
N VAL A 20 21.93 0.10 -8.34
CA VAL A 20 21.39 0.02 -6.98
C VAL A 20 19.89 0.21 -7.06
N ALA A 21 19.13 -0.79 -6.61
CA ALA A 21 17.72 -0.60 -6.29
C ALA A 21 17.67 0.36 -5.10
N GLN A 22 17.29 1.61 -5.35
CA GLN A 22 17.14 2.62 -4.31
C GLN A 22 15.81 2.34 -3.61
N ASP A 23 15.87 1.60 -2.50
CA ASP A 23 14.74 1.49 -1.58
C ASP A 23 14.67 2.80 -0.80
N ILE A 24 13.86 3.73 -1.31
CA ILE A 24 13.63 5.02 -0.67
C ILE A 24 12.41 4.82 0.22
N GLU A 25 12.65 4.43 1.47
CA GLU A 25 11.62 4.48 2.51
C GLU A 25 11.23 5.97 2.68
N PRO A 26 10.04 6.41 2.23
CA PRO A 26 9.72 7.82 2.26
C PRO A 26 9.63 8.24 3.72
N ARG A 27 10.40 9.24 4.15
CA ARG A 27 10.16 9.86 5.46
C ARG A 27 8.77 10.47 5.44
N LEU A 28 7.80 9.81 6.06
CA LEU A 28 6.40 10.24 6.09
C LEU A 28 6.18 11.49 6.96
N ASP A 29 7.24 12.07 7.52
CA ASP A 29 7.20 13.34 8.25
C ASP A 29 6.44 14.42 7.48
N TRP A 30 6.60 14.50 6.15
CA TRP A 30 5.88 15.47 5.32
C TRP A 30 4.37 15.21 5.27
N PHE A 31 3.94 13.94 5.31
CA PHE A 31 2.53 13.54 5.27
C PHE A 31 1.83 13.94 6.57
N PHE A 32 2.45 13.65 7.71
CA PHE A 32 1.91 14.03 9.02
C PHE A 32 2.05 15.52 9.31
N ALA A 33 3.12 16.18 8.84
CA ALA A 33 3.29 17.64 8.98
C ALA A 33 2.25 18.45 8.20
N GLY A 34 1.61 17.85 7.19
CA GLY A 34 0.50 18.46 6.44
C GLY A 34 -0.84 18.49 7.19
N ILE A 35 -0.96 17.80 8.33
CA ILE A 35 -2.21 17.73 9.10
C ILE A 35 -2.45 19.08 9.77
N LYS A 36 -3.53 19.75 9.34
CA LYS A 36 -3.95 21.02 9.96
C LYS A 36 -4.22 20.79 11.45
N PRO A 37 -3.81 21.67 12.37
CA PRO A 37 -4.00 21.49 13.81
C PRO A 37 -5.45 21.21 14.24
N GLN A 38 -6.43 21.75 13.50
CA GLN A 38 -7.86 21.50 13.72
C GLN A 38 -8.35 20.12 13.26
N ALA A 39 -7.60 19.42 12.40
CA ALA A 39 -7.93 18.09 11.89
C ALA A 39 -7.27 16.97 12.71
N GLY A 40 -6.19 17.28 13.44
CA GLY A 40 -5.49 16.32 14.28
C GLY A 40 -4.13 16.84 14.74
N ASN A 41 -3.47 16.07 15.61
CA ASN A 41 -2.11 16.36 16.04
C ASN A 41 -1.12 15.46 15.30
N ALA A 42 -0.27 16.05 14.46
CA ALA A 42 0.70 15.31 13.63
C ALA A 42 1.52 14.24 14.39
N ARG A 43 1.97 14.55 15.61
CA ARG A 43 2.76 13.60 16.42
C ARG A 43 1.91 12.44 16.94
N ILE A 44 0.65 12.69 17.26
CA ILE A 44 -0.28 11.63 17.67
C ILE A 44 -0.60 10.74 16.47
N GLU A 45 -0.91 11.35 15.33
CA GLU A 45 -1.28 10.65 14.10
C GLU A 45 -0.16 9.77 13.56
N ALA A 46 1.10 10.24 13.58
CA ALA A 46 2.25 9.41 13.21
C ALA A 46 2.36 8.16 14.09
N ARG A 47 2.21 8.32 15.42
CA ARG A 47 2.25 7.16 16.34
C ARG A 47 1.06 6.24 16.19
N ALA A 48 -0.11 6.75 15.81
CA ALA A 48 -1.28 5.92 15.53
C ALA A 48 -1.09 5.11 14.24
N PHE A 49 -0.49 5.73 13.21
CA PHE A 49 -0.16 5.08 11.95
C PHE A 49 0.83 3.92 12.12
N ASP A 50 1.79 4.04 13.04
CA ASP A 50 2.73 2.96 13.38
C ASP A 50 2.04 1.72 13.98
N VAL A 51 0.86 1.88 14.59
CA VAL A 51 0.07 0.76 15.13
C VAL A 51 -0.72 0.07 14.03
N ALA A 52 -1.38 0.86 13.18
CA ALA A 52 -2.11 0.38 12.01
C ALA A 52 -2.22 1.53 11.01
N SER A 53 -1.92 1.25 9.73
CA SER A 53 -2.10 2.25 8.69
C SER A 53 -3.58 2.66 8.60
N TYR A 54 -3.88 3.86 8.08
CA TYR A 54 -5.28 4.25 7.89
C TYR A 54 -6.03 3.29 6.94
N GLY A 55 -5.32 2.69 5.98
CA GLY A 55 -5.88 1.65 5.12
C GLY A 55 -6.32 0.40 5.91
N ASP A 56 -5.52 -0.02 6.89
CA ASP A 56 -5.86 -1.16 7.75
C ASP A 56 -7.02 -0.83 8.69
N GLN A 57 -6.97 0.35 9.32
CA GLN A 57 -8.05 0.81 10.21
C GLN A 57 -9.39 0.85 9.47
N LEU A 58 -9.41 1.45 8.27
CA LEU A 58 -10.60 1.49 7.41
C LEU A 58 -11.00 0.09 6.94
N GLY A 59 -10.03 -0.75 6.57
CA GLY A 59 -10.29 -2.13 6.16
C GLY A 59 -11.03 -2.94 7.23
N VAL A 60 -10.58 -2.85 8.49
CA VAL A 60 -11.23 -3.51 9.63
C VAL A 60 -12.66 -3.00 9.84
N ILE A 61 -12.86 -1.67 9.80
CA ILE A 61 -14.18 -1.06 9.96
C ILE A 61 -15.11 -1.48 8.81
N THR A 62 -14.62 -1.44 7.57
CA THR A 62 -15.36 -1.84 6.37
C THR A 62 -15.80 -3.30 6.47
N GLN A 63 -14.90 -4.20 6.85
CA GLN A 63 -15.21 -5.62 7.03
C GLN A 63 -16.30 -5.82 8.08
N LEU A 64 -16.17 -5.17 9.24
CA LEU A 64 -17.17 -5.24 10.30
C LEU A 64 -18.55 -4.74 9.82
N LEU A 65 -18.59 -3.63 9.08
CA LEU A 65 -19.84 -3.09 8.54
C LEU A 65 -20.49 -4.04 7.52
N ILE A 66 -19.70 -4.66 6.65
CA ILE A 66 -20.19 -5.68 5.70
C ILE A 66 -20.75 -6.89 6.46
N GLU A 67 -20.02 -7.42 7.44
CA GLU A 67 -20.47 -8.55 8.27
C GLU A 67 -21.75 -8.25 9.04
N MET A 68 -21.88 -7.02 9.58
CA MET A 68 -23.10 -6.58 10.24
C MET A 68 -24.27 -6.49 9.26
N ALA A 69 -24.03 -6.02 8.04
CA ALA A 69 -25.06 -5.92 7.01
C ALA A 69 -25.49 -7.30 6.50
N GLU A 70 -24.59 -8.27 6.45
CA GLU A 70 -24.90 -9.66 6.05
C GLU A 70 -25.87 -10.37 6.99
N ARG A 71 -26.01 -9.88 8.23
CA ARG A 71 -27.00 -10.37 9.21
C ARG A 71 -28.42 -9.82 8.97
N GLN A 72 -28.58 -8.85 8.09
CA GLN A 72 -29.89 -8.29 7.73
C GLN A 72 -30.58 -9.15 6.66
N PRO A 73 -31.91 -9.05 6.50
CA PRO A 73 -32.62 -9.73 5.41
C PRO A 73 -32.03 -9.39 4.04
N ALA A 74 -32.02 -10.36 3.12
CA ALA A 74 -31.40 -10.20 1.79
C ALA A 74 -32.01 -9.04 1.00
N GLU A 75 -33.32 -8.78 1.14
CA GLU A 75 -34.00 -7.66 0.50
C GLU A 75 -33.47 -6.31 1.00
N ALA A 76 -33.19 -6.20 2.31
CA ALA A 76 -32.64 -4.99 2.91
C ALA A 76 -31.19 -4.75 2.48
N GLN A 77 -30.41 -5.83 2.33
CA GLN A 77 -29.04 -5.75 1.79
C GLN A 77 -29.06 -5.29 0.32
N ALA A 78 -29.91 -5.92 -0.50
CA ALA A 78 -30.01 -5.63 -1.93
C ALA A 78 -30.50 -4.22 -2.22
N ALA A 79 -31.37 -3.65 -1.37
CA ALA A 79 -31.87 -2.29 -1.52
C ALA A 79 -30.85 -1.20 -1.10
N SER A 80 -29.76 -1.56 -0.43
CA SER A 80 -28.80 -0.60 0.11
C SER A 80 -27.68 -0.28 -0.89
N ALA A 81 -27.84 0.80 -1.66
CA ALA A 81 -26.79 1.31 -2.55
C ALA A 81 -25.45 1.58 -1.82
N PRO A 82 -25.42 2.17 -0.60
CA PRO A 82 -24.16 2.35 0.13
C PRO A 82 -23.45 1.04 0.47
N LEU A 83 -24.19 -0.04 0.78
CA LEU A 83 -23.61 -1.34 1.06
C LEU A 83 -23.02 -1.98 -0.20
N GLN A 84 -23.71 -1.85 -1.34
CA GLN A 84 -23.18 -2.33 -2.63
C GLN A 84 -21.89 -1.61 -2.99
N GLU A 85 -21.86 -0.30 -2.82
CA GLU A 85 -20.67 0.51 -3.08
C GLU A 85 -19.52 0.16 -2.13
N LEU A 86 -19.81 -0.04 -0.84
CA LEU A 86 -18.82 -0.46 0.14
C LEU A 86 -18.21 -1.82 -0.21
N ARG A 87 -19.02 -2.80 -0.65
CA ARG A 87 -18.55 -4.11 -1.13
C ARG A 87 -17.67 -3.97 -2.38
N ARG A 88 -18.07 -3.11 -3.33
CA ARG A 88 -17.30 -2.85 -4.55
C ARG A 88 -15.92 -2.27 -4.23
N ILE A 89 -15.88 -1.19 -3.44
CA ILE A 89 -14.63 -0.54 -3.02
C ILE A 89 -13.74 -1.52 -2.26
N HIS A 90 -14.31 -2.26 -1.30
CA HIS A 90 -13.56 -3.26 -0.54
C HIS A 90 -12.95 -4.32 -1.46
N GLY A 91 -13.73 -4.89 -2.37
CA GLY A 91 -13.24 -5.89 -3.32
C GLY A 91 -12.14 -5.36 -4.25
N GLU A 92 -12.25 -4.12 -4.74
CA GLU A 92 -11.21 -3.49 -5.55
C GLU A 92 -9.90 -3.28 -4.76
N ILE A 93 -9.99 -2.83 -3.51
CA ILE A 93 -8.82 -2.68 -2.64
C ILE A 93 -8.14 -4.03 -2.39
N GLU A 94 -8.91 -5.08 -2.08
CA GLU A 94 -8.34 -6.41 -1.86
C GLU A 94 -7.71 -7.00 -3.14
N ALA A 95 -8.30 -6.73 -4.31
CA ALA A 95 -7.70 -7.11 -5.59
C ALA A 95 -6.36 -6.39 -5.84
N ILE A 96 -6.27 -5.09 -5.54
CA ILE A 96 -5.03 -4.32 -5.65
C ILE A 96 -3.96 -4.90 -4.71
N LYS A 97 -4.31 -5.16 -3.44
CA LYS A 97 -3.38 -5.76 -2.47
C LYS A 97 -2.84 -7.12 -2.94
N ALA A 98 -3.71 -7.98 -3.46
CA ALA A 98 -3.30 -9.28 -3.99
C ALA A 98 -2.34 -9.15 -5.17
N GLN A 99 -2.66 -8.27 -6.13
CA GLN A 99 -1.82 -8.04 -7.31
C GLN A 99 -0.43 -7.49 -6.97
N GLU A 100 -0.33 -6.53 -6.05
CA GLU A 100 0.96 -6.00 -5.63
C GLU A 100 1.78 -7.03 -4.85
N CYS A 101 1.14 -7.83 -3.98
CA CYS A 101 1.81 -8.94 -3.29
C CYS A 101 2.38 -9.98 -4.27
N ASP A 102 1.60 -10.40 -5.27
CA ASP A 102 2.06 -11.33 -6.31
C ASP A 102 3.24 -10.77 -7.11
N ARG A 103 3.19 -9.47 -7.41
CA ARG A 103 4.27 -8.76 -8.12
C ARG A 103 5.54 -8.72 -7.29
N GLU A 104 5.46 -8.33 -6.01
CA GLU A 104 6.59 -8.31 -5.09
C GLU A 104 7.21 -9.72 -4.94
N LEU A 105 6.38 -10.74 -4.79
CA LEU A 105 6.84 -12.12 -4.69
C LEU A 105 7.59 -12.55 -5.95
N ALA A 106 7.07 -12.22 -7.15
CA ALA A 106 7.74 -12.52 -8.40
C ALA A 106 9.10 -11.82 -8.52
N GLU A 107 9.19 -10.56 -8.09
CA GLU A 107 10.44 -9.80 -8.07
C GLU A 107 11.46 -10.42 -7.08
N LEU A 108 11.04 -10.76 -5.87
CA LEU A 108 11.87 -11.42 -4.87
C LEU A 108 12.38 -12.77 -5.37
N GLN A 109 11.53 -13.58 -5.99
CA GLN A 109 11.94 -14.85 -6.60
C GLN A 109 12.98 -14.66 -7.71
N ALA A 110 12.80 -13.66 -8.57
CA ALA A 110 13.78 -13.34 -9.60
C ALA A 110 15.13 -12.89 -8.99
N ARG A 111 15.09 -12.10 -7.91
CA ARG A 111 16.27 -11.65 -7.17
C ARG A 111 17.03 -12.84 -6.55
N ILE A 112 16.30 -13.77 -5.93
CA ILE A 112 16.88 -15.00 -5.34
C ILE A 112 17.58 -15.84 -6.42
N ARG A 113 16.91 -16.11 -7.54
CA ARG A 113 17.52 -16.88 -8.66
C ARG A 113 18.80 -16.23 -9.19
N LEU A 114 18.83 -14.90 -9.29
CA LEU A 114 20.03 -14.16 -9.68
C LEU A 114 21.17 -14.38 -8.68
N LEU A 115 20.89 -14.29 -7.38
CA LEU A 115 21.90 -14.52 -6.34
C LEU A 115 22.43 -15.96 -6.35
N GLU A 116 21.57 -16.95 -6.55
CA GLU A 116 21.96 -18.36 -6.66
C GLU A 116 22.90 -18.59 -7.85
N SER A 117 22.58 -18.03 -9.02
CA SER A 117 23.45 -18.13 -10.21
C SER A 117 24.83 -17.49 -10.00
N ARG A 118 24.91 -16.40 -9.24
CA ARG A 118 26.17 -15.71 -8.91
C ARG A 118 26.99 -16.42 -7.84
N ARG A 119 26.36 -17.29 -7.04
CA ARG A 119 27.03 -18.14 -6.03
C ARG A 119 27.65 -19.40 -6.65
N GLN A 120 27.33 -19.73 -7.90
CA GLN A 120 27.97 -20.81 -8.66
C GLN A 120 29.07 -20.36 -9.66
N PRO A 121 30.08 -19.53 -9.32
CA PRO A 121 31.27 -19.41 -10.16
C PRO A 121 32.33 -20.41 -9.69
N GLY A 122 32.59 -21.44 -10.49
CA GLY A 122 33.79 -22.28 -10.40
C GLY A 122 33.63 -23.66 -9.75
N GLY A 123 33.26 -24.65 -10.57
CA GLY A 123 33.87 -25.98 -10.50
C GLY A 123 35.08 -26.02 -11.42
#